data_AF-A0A3D3ZUP7-F1
#
_entry.id   AF-A0A3D3ZUP7-F1
#
_cell.length_a   1.000
_cell.length_b   1.000
_cell.length_c   1.000
_cell.angle_alpha   90.00
_cell.angle_beta   90.00
_cell.angle_gamma   90.00
#
_symmetry.space_group_name_H-M   'P 1'
#
loop_
_entity.id
_entity.type
_entity.pdbx_description
1 polymer ?
#
loop_
_entity_poly.entity_id
_entity_poly.type
_entity_poly.pdbx_seq_one_letter_code
_entity_poly.pdbx_strand_id
1 'polypeptide(L)'
;MFSDGLVPSNYKTLHFMLNYDAEFLKRGLVGEIFSLLGFSPWGAAPGVFTLMVLLLLSGLYVLGAYALLRQRGHPVLALMLIALWASPAALPHLAADFGRFDALLILLLGVWAGCSCALPAKLSLLLLAIVGCVSLLIHEITLLVTMPIGLVLWLIRYDKPLISFSTLAFGVIISLVFTLVWIFGNGDILTPESLTELISKNYGIGDYSIKLMLLVLFGDLSENVTYSARQAAYYDPVHQHLKFLAIMSGFILIQGTMVATAIRRLPRHSWSAIMACLTPLALYPFGFDYFRWLSFVLINMTVLSIWIMLHYPKIMDAIIANCEGWRKFIIAQIFLFLVVGALGVFTSFALRQAPLVTLIVP
;
A
#
# COMPACT_ATOMS: atom_id res chain seq x y z
N MET A 1 3.48 12.91 16.40
CA MET A 1 2.94 11.64 15.84
C MET A 1 1.66 11.36 16.60
N PHE A 2 0.52 11.42 15.91
CA PHE A 2 -0.85 11.45 16.45
C PHE A 2 -1.25 12.75 17.19
N SER A 3 -1.95 13.66 16.51
CA SER A 3 -2.56 14.82 17.17
C SER A 3 -3.57 14.42 18.25
N ASP A 4 -4.20 13.25 18.08
CA ASP A 4 -5.28 12.72 18.93
C ASP A 4 -4.98 11.30 19.47
N GLY A 5 -3.70 10.91 19.51
CA GLY A 5 -3.28 9.58 19.95
C GLY A 5 -3.74 8.43 19.03
N LEU A 6 -4.18 7.32 19.62
CA LEU A 6 -4.61 6.13 18.88
C LEU A 6 -6.03 6.26 18.29
N VAL A 7 -6.64 7.44 18.29
CA VAL A 7 -7.98 7.65 17.76
C VAL A 7 -7.88 8.11 16.31
N PRO A 8 -8.31 7.32 15.30
CA PRO A 8 -8.32 7.76 13.92
C PRO A 8 -9.37 8.86 13.70
N SER A 9 -9.21 9.63 12.63
CA SER A 9 -10.23 10.58 12.18
C SER A 9 -11.56 9.86 11.90
N ASN A 10 -12.70 10.55 12.10
CA ASN A 10 -14.05 10.01 11.88
C ASN A 10 -14.20 9.23 10.56
N TYR A 11 -13.73 9.79 9.43
CA TYR A 11 -13.77 9.10 8.13
C TYR A 11 -13.09 7.72 8.15
N LYS A 12 -11.93 7.60 8.80
CA LYS A 12 -11.18 6.35 8.87
C LYS A 12 -11.81 5.36 9.85
N THR A 13 -12.35 5.87 10.96
CA THR A 13 -13.10 5.10 11.94
C THR A 13 -14.35 4.46 11.32
N LEU A 14 -15.04 5.17 10.41
CA LEU A 14 -16.19 4.62 9.69
C LEU A 14 -15.88 3.35 8.88
N HIS A 15 -14.65 3.14 8.42
CA HIS A 15 -14.29 1.89 7.74
C HIS A 15 -14.40 0.67 8.64
N PHE A 16 -14.19 0.81 9.96
CA PHE A 16 -14.29 -0.27 10.93
C PHE A 16 -15.74 -0.56 11.34
N MET A 17 -16.66 0.36 11.06
CA MET A 17 -18.10 0.17 11.30
C MET A 17 -18.75 -0.69 10.21
N LEU A 18 -18.17 -0.74 9.01
CA LEU A 18 -18.70 -1.54 7.91
C LEU A 18 -18.49 -3.03 8.20
N ASN A 19 -19.58 -3.79 8.23
CA ASN A 19 -19.58 -5.22 8.48
C ASN A 19 -20.68 -5.92 7.67
N TYR A 20 -20.96 -7.20 7.94
CA TYR A 20 -21.95 -7.98 7.21
C TYR A 20 -23.25 -8.24 8.00
N ASP A 21 -23.49 -7.51 9.09
CA ASP A 21 -24.64 -7.74 9.97
C ASP A 21 -25.97 -7.46 9.24
N ALA A 22 -26.02 -6.36 8.47
CA ALA A 22 -27.22 -5.96 7.73
C ALA A 22 -27.25 -6.61 6.34
N GLU A 23 -26.13 -6.55 5.62
CA GLU A 23 -25.96 -7.12 4.29
C GLU A 23 -24.47 -7.16 3.91
N PHE A 24 -24.16 -7.74 2.75
CA PHE A 24 -22.79 -7.76 2.24
C PHE A 24 -22.36 -6.35 1.78
N LEU A 25 -21.45 -5.70 2.53
CA LEU A 25 -20.87 -4.41 2.17
C LEU A 25 -19.41 -4.54 1.73
N LYS A 26 -19.03 -3.94 0.61
CA LYS A 26 -17.61 -3.88 0.22
C LYS A 26 -16.80 -3.18 1.32
N ARG A 27 -15.56 -3.65 1.54
CA ARG A 27 -14.67 -3.25 2.64
C ARG A 27 -15.15 -3.66 4.04
N GLY A 28 -16.21 -4.46 4.15
CA GLY A 28 -16.81 -4.87 5.42
C GLY A 28 -16.03 -5.94 6.19
N LEU A 29 -15.05 -6.64 5.57
CA LEU A 29 -14.41 -7.78 6.24
C LEU A 29 -13.68 -7.40 7.54
N VAL A 30 -13.04 -6.22 7.60
CA VAL A 30 -12.33 -5.82 8.82
C VAL A 30 -13.31 -5.47 9.94
N GLY A 31 -14.41 -4.76 9.64
CA GLY A 31 -15.42 -4.47 10.63
C GLY A 31 -16.21 -5.71 11.07
N GLU A 32 -16.39 -6.69 10.19
CA GLU A 32 -16.93 -8.01 10.54
C GLU A 32 -16.06 -8.71 11.58
N ILE A 33 -14.74 -8.76 11.36
CA ILE A 33 -13.80 -9.32 12.34
C ILE A 33 -13.86 -8.56 13.67
N PHE A 34 -14.01 -7.23 13.62
CA PHE A 34 -14.20 -6.43 14.84
C PHE A 34 -15.48 -6.80 15.58
N SER A 35 -16.60 -6.93 14.86
CA SER A 35 -17.90 -7.32 15.42
C SER A 35 -17.81 -8.69 16.10
N LEU A 36 -17.27 -9.69 15.40
CA LEU A 36 -17.12 -11.06 15.92
C LEU A 36 -16.21 -11.16 17.14
N LEU A 37 -15.21 -10.28 17.26
CA LEU A 37 -14.31 -10.21 18.41
C LEU A 37 -14.86 -9.31 19.54
N GLY A 38 -16.03 -8.69 19.36
CA GLY A 38 -16.63 -7.77 20.32
C GLY A 38 -15.87 -6.45 20.47
N PHE A 39 -15.06 -6.08 19.48
CA PHE A 39 -14.33 -4.81 19.49
C PHE A 39 -15.22 -3.66 19.07
N SER A 40 -15.12 -2.54 19.80
CA SER A 40 -15.77 -1.31 19.38
C SER A 40 -15.10 -0.77 18.11
N PRO A 41 -15.86 -0.38 17.08
CA PRO A 41 -15.31 0.31 15.92
C PRO A 41 -14.93 1.76 16.24
N TRP A 42 -15.03 2.22 17.49
CA TRP A 42 -14.78 3.60 17.93
C TRP A 42 -13.62 3.71 18.91
N GLY A 43 -13.19 4.95 19.14
CA GLY A 43 -12.13 5.29 20.08
C GLY A 43 -10.78 4.72 19.65
N ALA A 44 -10.05 4.13 20.58
CA ALA A 44 -8.67 3.70 20.36
C ALA A 44 -8.54 2.33 19.66
N ALA A 45 -9.58 1.49 19.65
CA ALA A 45 -9.47 0.11 19.16
C ALA A 45 -9.07 0.02 17.67
N PRO A 46 -9.69 0.78 16.74
CA PRO A 46 -9.22 0.87 15.35
C PRO A 46 -7.74 1.29 15.22
N GLY A 47 -7.28 2.21 16.08
CA GLY A 47 -5.89 2.64 16.07
C GLY A 47 -4.94 1.58 16.61
N VAL A 48 -5.30 0.88 17.69
CA VAL A 48 -4.51 -0.25 18.21
C VAL A 48 -4.35 -1.33 17.14
N PHE A 49 -5.44 -1.68 16.44
CA PHE A 49 -5.38 -2.60 15.32
C PHE A 49 -4.44 -2.11 14.21
N THR A 50 -4.59 -0.85 13.80
CA THR A 50 -3.72 -0.25 12.76
C THR A 50 -2.25 -0.28 13.18
N LEU A 51 -1.95 0.07 14.44
CA LEU A 51 -0.61 0.05 14.99
C LEU A 51 -0.03 -1.37 14.97
N MET A 52 -0.82 -2.37 15.38
CA MET A 52 -0.42 -3.77 15.32
C MET A 52 -0.06 -4.18 13.88
N VAL A 53 -0.89 -3.83 12.90
CA VAL A 53 -0.62 -4.09 11.48
C VAL A 53 0.69 -3.44 11.03
N LEU A 54 0.93 -2.18 11.38
CA LEU A 54 2.17 -1.46 11.04
C LEU A 54 3.41 -2.09 11.69
N LEU A 55 3.29 -2.55 12.95
CA LEU A 55 4.37 -3.24 13.66
C LEU A 55 4.67 -4.60 13.03
N LEU A 56 3.65 -5.39 12.68
CA LEU A 56 3.83 -6.66 11.98
C LEU A 56 4.48 -6.47 10.62
N LEU A 57 4.03 -5.46 9.86
CA LEU A 57 4.62 -5.11 8.56
C LEU A 57 6.08 -4.68 8.70
N SER A 58 6.39 -3.85 9.70
CA SER A 58 7.77 -3.44 10.00
C SER A 58 8.63 -4.61 10.44
N GLY A 59 8.09 -5.53 11.25
CA GLY A 59 8.76 -6.77 11.64
C GLY A 59 9.09 -7.64 10.43
N LEU A 60 8.14 -7.81 9.50
CA LEU A 60 8.36 -8.56 8.27
C LEU A 60 9.44 -7.90 7.39
N TYR A 61 9.40 -6.57 7.25
CA TYR A 61 10.45 -5.82 6.55
C TYR A 61 11.84 -6.07 7.18
N VAL A 62 11.94 -5.95 8.51
CA VAL A 62 13.18 -6.18 9.26
C VAL A 62 13.69 -7.61 9.08
N LEU A 63 12.81 -8.62 9.07
CA LEU A 63 13.18 -10.01 8.81
C LEU A 63 13.77 -10.17 7.40
N GLY A 64 13.14 -9.57 6.39
CA GLY A 64 13.67 -9.57 5.02
C GLY A 64 15.02 -8.86 4.90
N ALA A 65 15.15 -7.68 5.51
CA ALA A 65 16.40 -6.92 5.58
C ALA A 65 17.51 -7.69 6.30
N TYR A 66 17.19 -8.32 7.43
CA TYR A 66 18.12 -9.17 8.17
C TYR A 66 18.58 -10.37 7.35
N ALA A 67 17.66 -11.05 6.65
CA ALA A 67 18.01 -12.17 5.78
C ALA A 67 18.98 -11.73 4.66
N LEU A 68 18.74 -10.58 4.04
CA LEU A 68 19.65 -10.00 3.02
C LEU A 68 21.02 -9.68 3.60
N LEU A 69 21.08 -9.00 4.75
CA LEU A 69 22.35 -8.66 5.40
C LEU A 69 23.12 -9.89 5.89
N ARG A 70 22.42 -10.95 6.27
CA ARG A 70 23.04 -12.23 6.61
C ARG A 70 23.64 -12.93 5.38
N GLN A 71 22.99 -12.82 4.22
CA GLN A 71 23.54 -13.33 2.95
C GLN A 71 24.75 -12.50 2.48
N ARG A 72 24.70 -11.17 2.69
CA ARG A 72 25.75 -10.21 2.33
C ARG A 72 25.82 -9.08 3.36
N GLY A 73 26.77 -9.17 4.29
CA GLY A 73 27.00 -8.14 5.30
C GLY A 73 27.68 -6.90 4.73
N HIS A 74 26.99 -6.13 3.88
CA HIS A 74 27.56 -4.96 3.21
C HIS A 74 26.99 -3.63 3.74
N PRO A 75 27.84 -2.63 4.10
CA PRO A 75 27.37 -1.35 4.61
C PRO A 75 26.42 -0.60 3.68
N VAL A 76 26.72 -0.61 2.36
CA VAL A 76 25.86 0.05 1.36
C VAL A 76 24.51 -0.65 1.24
N LEU A 77 24.46 -1.99 1.37
CA LEU A 77 23.19 -2.71 1.42
C LEU A 77 22.36 -2.29 2.63
N ALA A 78 22.97 -2.19 3.82
CA ALA A 78 22.28 -1.72 5.01
C ALA A 78 21.70 -0.30 4.82
N LEU A 79 22.49 0.62 4.25
CA LEU A 79 22.04 1.98 3.96
C LEU A 79 20.91 2.02 2.93
N MET A 80 20.97 1.22 1.87
CA MET A 80 19.88 1.11 0.90
C MET A 80 18.58 0.61 1.56
N LEU A 81 18.67 -0.42 2.40
CA LEU A 81 17.51 -0.94 3.13
C LEU A 81 16.91 0.13 4.05
N ILE A 82 17.74 0.83 4.83
CA ILE A 82 17.26 1.96 5.65
C ILE A 82 16.58 3.03 4.77
N ALA A 83 17.19 3.41 3.64
CA ALA A 83 16.62 4.41 2.74
C ALA A 83 15.27 3.97 2.13
N LEU A 84 15.12 2.69 1.76
CA LEU A 84 13.86 2.14 1.24
C LEU A 84 12.73 2.27 2.26
N TRP A 85 12.99 1.89 3.52
CA TRP A 85 11.96 1.88 4.57
C TRP A 85 11.67 3.24 5.17
N ALA A 86 12.71 4.07 5.34
CA ALA A 86 12.59 5.42 5.87
C ALA A 86 12.13 6.45 4.82
N SER A 87 11.99 6.06 3.56
CA SER A 87 11.52 6.97 2.51
C SER A 87 10.14 7.55 2.85
N PRO A 88 9.86 8.83 2.53
CA PRO A 88 8.57 9.47 2.80
C PRO A 88 7.36 8.65 2.31
N ALA A 89 7.56 7.89 1.23
CA ALA A 89 6.56 7.11 0.53
C ALA A 89 6.36 5.67 1.04
N ALA A 90 7.16 5.22 2.03
CA ALA A 90 7.06 3.86 2.59
C ALA A 90 6.39 3.89 3.98
N LEU A 91 7.11 3.49 5.04
CA LEU A 91 6.55 3.44 6.40
C LEU A 91 6.02 4.81 6.88
N PRO A 92 6.73 5.95 6.69
CA PRO A 92 6.20 7.26 7.05
C PRO A 92 4.83 7.57 6.43
N HIS A 93 4.62 7.25 5.14
CA HIS A 93 3.32 7.43 4.49
C HIS A 93 2.24 6.56 5.14
N LEU A 94 2.51 5.26 5.33
CA LEU A 94 1.55 4.35 5.96
C LEU A 94 1.22 4.74 7.40
N ALA A 95 2.20 5.28 8.13
CA ALA A 95 2.01 5.80 9.48
C ALA A 95 1.27 7.15 9.50
N ALA A 96 1.48 8.02 8.52
CA ALA A 96 0.71 9.26 8.39
C ALA A 96 -0.73 9.00 7.95
N ASP A 97 -0.95 7.96 7.12
CA ASP A 97 -2.27 7.51 6.70
C ASP A 97 -2.90 6.48 7.65
N PHE A 98 -2.56 6.58 8.94
CA PHE A 98 -3.05 5.75 10.03
C PHE A 98 -4.57 5.62 10.04
N GLY A 99 -5.10 4.40 10.12
CA GLY A 99 -6.53 4.07 10.17
C GLY A 99 -7.10 3.58 8.84
N ARG A 100 -6.33 3.61 7.75
CA ARG A 100 -6.70 2.94 6.49
C ARG A 100 -6.15 1.52 6.43
N PHE A 101 -6.77 0.68 5.60
CA PHE A 101 -6.39 -0.73 5.45
C PHE A 101 -5.19 -0.97 4.52
N ASP A 102 -4.54 0.08 4.02
CA ASP A 102 -3.43 -0.03 3.06
C ASP A 102 -2.26 -0.85 3.60
N ALA A 103 -1.84 -0.57 4.84
CA ALA A 103 -0.78 -1.33 5.50
C ALA A 103 -1.14 -2.82 5.65
N LEU A 104 -2.43 -3.13 5.84
CA LEU A 104 -2.92 -4.51 5.92
C LEU A 104 -2.80 -5.23 4.56
N LEU A 105 -3.12 -4.55 3.46
CA LEU A 105 -2.94 -5.12 2.12
C LEU A 105 -1.47 -5.46 1.83
N ILE A 106 -0.56 -4.53 2.17
CA ILE A 106 0.88 -4.75 2.00
C ILE A 106 1.40 -5.85 2.94
N LEU A 107 0.90 -5.91 4.17
CA LEU A 107 1.21 -6.98 5.12
C LEU A 107 0.80 -8.35 4.56
N LEU A 108 -0.42 -8.48 4.03
CA LEU A 108 -0.92 -9.73 3.46
C LEU A 108 -0.07 -10.19 2.25
N LEU A 109 0.29 -9.26 1.35
CA LEU A 109 1.23 -9.54 0.26
C LEU A 109 2.58 -10.00 0.78
N GLY A 110 3.10 -9.35 1.82
CA GLY A 110 4.36 -9.71 2.45
C GLY A 110 4.33 -11.09 3.13
N VAL A 111 3.23 -11.42 3.82
CA VAL A 111 3.02 -12.75 4.43
C VAL A 111 3.00 -13.82 3.36
N TRP A 112 2.28 -13.61 2.26
CA TRP A 112 2.34 -14.51 1.11
C TRP A 112 3.78 -14.67 0.58
N ALA A 113 4.49 -13.55 0.37
CA ALA A 113 5.86 -13.58 -0.13
C ALA A 113 6.79 -14.39 0.81
N GLY A 114 6.67 -14.19 2.13
CA GLY A 114 7.38 -14.99 3.13
C GLY A 114 7.04 -16.48 3.03
N CYS A 115 5.75 -16.84 3.10
CA CYS A 115 5.29 -18.23 3.05
C CYS A 115 5.66 -18.93 1.74
N SER A 116 5.60 -18.20 0.62
CA SER A 116 5.94 -18.75 -0.69
C SER A 116 7.35 -19.34 -0.72
N CYS A 117 8.28 -18.84 0.12
CA CYS A 117 9.65 -19.34 0.30
C CYS A 117 9.71 -20.86 0.50
N ALA A 118 8.72 -21.43 1.20
CA ALA A 118 8.65 -22.85 1.49
C ALA A 118 7.67 -23.64 0.60
N LEU A 119 6.95 -22.98 -0.31
CA LEU A 119 5.86 -23.61 -1.07
C LEU A 119 6.28 -23.95 -2.52
N PRO A 120 5.76 -25.06 -3.08
CA PRO A 120 5.85 -25.31 -4.51
C PRO A 120 4.96 -24.33 -5.30
N ALA A 121 5.26 -24.15 -6.59
CA ALA A 121 4.62 -23.14 -7.44
C ALA A 121 3.08 -23.14 -7.38
N LYS A 122 2.44 -24.32 -7.47
CA LYS A 122 0.97 -24.45 -7.43
C LYS A 122 0.37 -23.99 -6.11
N LEU A 123 0.92 -24.42 -4.98
CA LEU A 123 0.44 -24.04 -3.65
C LEU A 123 0.70 -22.56 -3.36
N SER A 124 1.83 -22.03 -3.82
CA SER A 124 2.15 -20.61 -3.71
C SER A 124 1.17 -19.74 -4.51
N LEU A 125 0.77 -20.16 -5.71
CA LEU A 125 -0.24 -19.44 -6.51
C LEU A 125 -1.63 -19.54 -5.89
N LEU A 126 -1.99 -20.71 -5.34
CA LEU A 126 -3.25 -20.88 -4.61
C LEU A 126 -3.30 -19.98 -3.38
N LEU A 127 -2.21 -19.92 -2.60
CA LEU A 127 -2.11 -19.02 -1.45
C LEU A 127 -2.21 -17.55 -1.89
N LEU A 128 -1.59 -17.16 -3.00
CA LEU A 128 -1.73 -15.82 -3.57
C LEU A 128 -3.18 -15.51 -3.93
N ALA A 129 -3.89 -16.48 -4.53
CA ALA A 129 -5.31 -16.33 -4.87
C ALA A 129 -6.16 -16.13 -3.61
N ILE A 130 -5.95 -16.94 -2.57
CA ILE A 130 -6.65 -16.81 -1.29
C ILE A 130 -6.39 -15.43 -0.66
N VAL A 131 -5.12 -15.03 -0.60
CA VAL A 131 -4.72 -13.71 -0.09
C VAL A 131 -5.36 -12.60 -0.91
N GLY A 132 -5.42 -12.74 -2.24
CA GLY A 132 -6.07 -11.81 -3.13
C GLY A 132 -7.56 -11.69 -2.89
N CYS A 133 -8.28 -12.81 -2.76
CA CYS A 133 -9.70 -12.82 -2.45
C CYS A 133 -10.00 -12.16 -1.11
N VAL A 134 -9.23 -12.49 -0.06
CA VAL A 134 -9.36 -11.85 1.26
C VAL A 134 -9.08 -10.35 1.17
N SER A 135 -8.03 -9.96 0.45
CA SER A 135 -7.65 -8.56 0.29
C SER A 135 -8.69 -7.76 -0.50
N LEU A 136 -9.38 -8.36 -1.47
CA LEU A 136 -10.49 -7.74 -2.19
C LEU A 136 -11.70 -7.45 -1.29
N LEU A 137 -11.97 -8.32 -0.31
CA LEU A 137 -13.02 -8.10 0.69
C LEU A 137 -12.65 -6.97 1.69
N ILE A 138 -11.35 -6.75 1.91
CA ILE A 138 -10.84 -5.64 2.73
C ILE A 138 -10.89 -4.33 1.95
N HIS A 139 -10.37 -4.34 0.71
CA HIS A 139 -10.32 -3.16 -0.14
C HIS A 139 -10.09 -3.56 -1.60
N GLU A 140 -10.99 -3.11 -2.47
CA GLU A 140 -11.01 -3.40 -3.91
C GLU A 140 -9.77 -2.88 -4.67
N ILE A 141 -9.07 -1.86 -4.17
CA ILE A 141 -7.84 -1.33 -4.79
C ILE A 141 -6.73 -2.39 -4.86
N THR A 142 -6.83 -3.46 -4.09
CA THR A 142 -5.97 -4.65 -4.15
C THR A 142 -5.74 -5.12 -5.59
N LEU A 143 -6.77 -5.04 -6.44
CA LEU A 143 -6.67 -5.43 -7.86
C LEU A 143 -5.57 -4.68 -8.62
N LEU A 144 -5.31 -3.43 -8.24
CA LEU A 144 -4.31 -2.57 -8.88
C LEU A 144 -3.06 -2.38 -8.03
N VAL A 145 -3.14 -2.60 -6.72
CA VAL A 145 -2.03 -2.32 -5.80
C VAL A 145 -1.17 -3.55 -5.53
N THR A 146 -1.74 -4.68 -5.12
CA THR A 146 -0.97 -5.84 -4.64
C THR A 146 -1.05 -7.05 -5.57
N MET A 147 -2.16 -7.27 -6.27
CA MET A 147 -2.32 -8.44 -7.16
C MET A 147 -1.35 -8.45 -8.34
N PRO A 148 -1.16 -7.35 -9.10
CA PRO A 148 -0.29 -7.37 -10.27
C PRO A 148 1.15 -7.70 -9.87
N ILE A 149 1.65 -7.07 -8.80
CA ILE A 149 3.00 -7.31 -8.31
C ILE A 149 3.13 -8.73 -7.73
N GLY A 150 2.18 -9.20 -6.91
CA GLY A 150 2.20 -10.57 -6.37
C GLY A 150 2.30 -11.63 -7.46
N LEU A 151 1.51 -11.50 -8.53
CA LEU A 151 1.57 -12.43 -9.67
C LEU A 151 2.93 -12.39 -10.36
N VAL A 152 3.48 -11.20 -10.61
CA VAL A 152 4.80 -11.09 -11.27
C VAL A 152 5.93 -11.64 -10.40
N LEU A 153 5.91 -11.42 -9.08
CA LEU A 153 6.89 -12.00 -8.17
C LEU A 153 6.84 -13.54 -8.21
N TRP A 154 5.64 -14.12 -8.30
CA TRP A 154 5.45 -15.55 -8.48
C TRP A 154 6.02 -16.04 -9.82
N LEU A 155 5.71 -15.34 -10.92
CA LEU A 155 6.21 -15.68 -12.26
C LEU A 155 7.74 -15.72 -12.30
N ILE A 156 8.39 -14.67 -11.76
CA ILE A 156 9.85 -14.56 -11.70
C ILE A 156 10.45 -15.72 -10.92
N ARG A 157 9.93 -15.97 -9.71
CA ARG A 157 10.50 -16.96 -8.79
C ARG A 157 10.43 -18.38 -9.32
N TYR A 158 9.30 -18.76 -9.92
CA TYR A 158 9.08 -20.13 -10.39
C TYR A 158 9.33 -20.31 -11.89
N ASP A 159 9.90 -19.29 -12.54
CA ASP A 159 10.18 -19.24 -13.98
C ASP A 159 8.99 -19.70 -14.82
N LYS A 160 7.84 -19.05 -14.60
CA LYS A 160 6.57 -19.36 -15.27
C LYS A 160 6.23 -18.32 -16.33
N PRO A 161 5.65 -18.74 -17.47
CA PRO A 161 5.21 -17.79 -18.48
C PRO A 161 4.00 -17.00 -17.99
N LEU A 162 3.90 -15.74 -18.42
CA LEU A 162 2.81 -14.84 -18.07
C LEU A 162 1.44 -15.43 -18.42
N ILE A 163 1.33 -16.06 -19.60
CA ILE A 163 0.11 -16.71 -20.08
C ILE A 163 0.30 -18.23 -19.97
N SER A 164 -0.47 -18.85 -19.07
CA SER A 164 -0.53 -20.29 -18.84
C SER A 164 -1.90 -20.64 -18.29
N PHE A 165 -2.26 -21.93 -18.28
CA PHE A 165 -3.52 -22.37 -17.66
C PHE A 165 -3.63 -21.93 -16.19
N SER A 166 -2.54 -22.01 -15.42
CA SER A 166 -2.54 -21.61 -14.00
C SER A 166 -2.73 -20.11 -13.81
N THR A 167 -2.10 -19.28 -14.62
CA THR A 167 -2.22 -17.81 -14.53
C THR A 167 -3.57 -17.33 -15.06
N LEU A 168 -4.13 -18.00 -16.07
CA LEU A 168 -5.50 -17.78 -16.53
C LEU A 168 -6.52 -18.16 -15.44
N ALA A 169 -6.38 -19.33 -14.82
CA ALA A 169 -7.25 -19.74 -13.72
C ALA A 169 -7.19 -18.76 -12.53
N PHE A 170 -5.98 -18.30 -12.17
CA PHE A 170 -5.80 -17.25 -11.17
C PHE A 170 -6.55 -15.97 -11.57
N GLY A 171 -6.36 -15.49 -12.81
CA GLY A 171 -7.02 -14.29 -13.31
C GLY A 171 -8.54 -14.40 -13.31
N VAL A 172 -9.09 -15.55 -13.71
CA VAL A 172 -10.54 -15.82 -13.67
C VAL A 172 -11.08 -15.78 -12.24
N ILE A 173 -10.40 -16.44 -11.29
CA ILE A 173 -10.83 -16.46 -9.88
C ILE A 173 -10.84 -15.04 -9.30
N ILE A 174 -9.75 -14.29 -9.47
CA ILE A 174 -9.65 -12.91 -8.96
C ILE A 174 -10.70 -12.01 -9.60
N SER A 175 -10.92 -12.14 -10.92
CA SER A 175 -11.93 -11.34 -11.63
C SER A 175 -13.35 -11.69 -11.18
N LEU A 176 -13.65 -12.98 -10.99
CA LEU A 176 -14.94 -13.43 -10.49
C LEU A 176 -15.21 -12.86 -9.09
N VAL A 177 -14.26 -13.00 -8.16
CA VAL A 177 -14.42 -12.46 -6.79
C VAL A 177 -14.54 -10.95 -6.81
N PHE A 178 -13.72 -10.24 -7.59
CA PHE A 178 -13.88 -8.80 -7.76
C PHE A 178 -15.28 -8.42 -8.26
N THR A 179 -15.80 -9.16 -9.24
CA THR A 179 -17.13 -8.92 -9.81
C THR A 179 -18.23 -9.16 -8.77
N LEU A 180 -18.12 -10.23 -7.98
CA LEU A 180 -19.06 -10.50 -6.88
C LEU A 180 -19.01 -9.41 -5.82
N VAL A 181 -17.81 -8.97 -5.41
CA VAL A 181 -17.65 -7.86 -4.46
C VAL A 181 -18.24 -6.57 -5.01
N TRP A 182 -18.05 -6.30 -6.31
CA TRP A 182 -18.55 -5.09 -6.95
C TRP A 182 -20.08 -5.07 -7.08
N ILE A 183 -20.68 -6.18 -7.49
CA ILE A 183 -22.13 -6.28 -7.69
C ILE A 183 -22.87 -6.29 -6.35
N PHE A 184 -22.46 -7.15 -5.43
CA PHE A 184 -23.19 -7.35 -4.18
C PHE A 184 -22.76 -6.37 -3.08
N GLY A 185 -21.56 -5.79 -3.16
CA GLY A 185 -20.97 -4.98 -2.10
C GLY A 185 -21.45 -3.52 -2.04
N ASN A 186 -22.33 -3.09 -2.95
CA ASN A 186 -22.92 -1.76 -2.89
C ASN A 186 -24.14 -1.69 -1.95
N GLY A 187 -24.68 -2.83 -1.53
CA GLY A 187 -25.86 -2.92 -0.68
C GLY A 187 -27.17 -2.64 -1.42
N ASP A 188 -28.16 -3.49 -1.18
CA ASP A 188 -29.55 -3.34 -1.65
C ASP A 188 -30.49 -2.88 -0.52
N ILE A 189 -30.12 -3.15 0.75
CA ILE A 189 -30.96 -2.93 1.93
C ILE A 189 -30.63 -1.59 2.60
N LEU A 190 -29.35 -1.27 2.79
CA LEU A 190 -28.89 -0.01 3.37
C LEU A 190 -28.86 1.06 2.28
N THR A 191 -29.83 1.97 2.31
CA THR A 191 -29.79 3.17 1.47
C THR A 191 -28.78 4.18 2.03
N PRO A 192 -28.29 5.12 1.20
CA PRO A 192 -27.43 6.21 1.65
C PRO A 192 -28.05 7.01 2.81
N GLU A 193 -29.37 7.20 2.81
CA GLU A 193 -30.11 7.91 3.85
C GLU A 193 -30.11 7.12 5.16
N SER A 194 -30.38 5.81 5.11
CA SER A 194 -30.42 4.98 6.31
C SER A 194 -29.03 4.83 6.93
N LEU A 195 -27.98 4.73 6.13
CA LEU A 195 -26.60 4.74 6.63
C LEU A 195 -26.22 6.09 7.24
N THR A 196 -26.67 7.20 6.64
CA THR A 196 -26.46 8.54 7.21
C THR A 196 -27.15 8.68 8.57
N GLU A 197 -28.39 8.21 8.69
CA GLU A 197 -29.13 8.23 9.95
C GLU A 197 -28.46 7.35 10.99
N LEU A 198 -28.05 6.12 10.62
CA LEU A 198 -27.32 5.20 11.50
C LEU A 198 -26.05 5.86 12.05
N ILE A 199 -25.24 6.47 11.19
CA ILE A 199 -23.98 7.11 11.60
C ILE A 199 -24.25 8.34 12.46
N SER A 200 -25.18 9.20 12.05
CA SER A 200 -25.46 10.46 12.74
C SER A 200 -26.07 10.22 14.11
N LYS A 201 -27.04 9.30 14.20
CA LYS A 201 -27.76 8.96 15.44
C LYS A 201 -26.86 8.26 16.46
N ASN A 202 -26.03 7.33 16.01
CA ASN A 202 -25.22 6.53 16.93
C ASN A 202 -23.90 7.21 17.31
N TYR A 203 -23.38 8.12 16.48
CA TYR A 203 -21.99 8.59 16.62
C TYR A 203 -21.81 10.11 16.50
N GLY A 204 -22.83 10.89 16.15
CA GLY A 204 -22.77 12.36 16.15
C GLY A 204 -21.71 12.95 15.21
N ILE A 205 -21.38 12.25 14.13
CA ILE A 205 -20.32 12.65 13.18
C ILE A 205 -20.85 13.70 12.19
N GLY A 206 -20.01 14.68 11.89
CA GLY A 206 -20.33 15.72 10.89
C GLY A 206 -20.44 15.20 9.45
N ASP A 207 -21.28 15.88 8.67
CA ASP A 207 -21.67 15.55 7.29
C ASP A 207 -20.52 15.19 6.34
N TYR A 208 -19.34 15.80 6.50
CA TYR A 208 -18.25 15.63 5.53
C TYR A 208 -17.70 14.20 5.49
N SER A 209 -17.46 13.58 6.65
CA SER A 209 -16.94 12.20 6.71
C SER A 209 -17.98 11.19 6.22
N ILE A 210 -19.25 11.45 6.49
CA ILE A 210 -20.38 10.64 6.00
C ILE A 210 -20.44 10.72 4.48
N LYS A 211 -20.42 11.93 3.91
CA LYS A 211 -20.44 12.14 2.44
C LYS A 211 -19.31 11.41 1.72
N LEU A 212 -18.09 11.43 2.26
CA LEU A 212 -16.97 10.68 1.69
C LEU A 212 -17.20 9.16 1.76
N MET A 213 -17.75 8.65 2.85
CA MET A 213 -18.07 7.22 2.99
C MET A 213 -19.16 6.80 2.00
N LEU A 214 -20.21 7.62 1.83
CA LEU A 214 -21.27 7.36 0.87
C LEU A 214 -20.76 7.37 -0.57
N LEU A 215 -19.91 8.32 -0.94
CA LEU A 215 -19.30 8.36 -2.27
C LEU A 215 -18.47 7.08 -2.54
N VAL A 216 -17.80 6.56 -1.53
CA VAL A 216 -17.04 5.31 -1.64
C VAL A 216 -17.95 4.08 -1.78
N LEU A 217 -19.06 4.02 -1.04
CA LEU A 217 -19.95 2.86 -1.04
C LEU A 217 -20.92 2.85 -2.21
N PHE A 218 -21.58 3.96 -2.46
CA PHE A 218 -22.70 4.08 -3.39
C PHE A 218 -22.40 4.95 -4.61
N GLY A 219 -21.32 5.74 -4.56
CA GLY A 219 -20.97 6.64 -5.65
C GLY A 219 -20.57 5.87 -6.91
N ASP A 220 -21.02 6.37 -8.06
CA ASP A 220 -20.65 5.80 -9.34
C ASP A 220 -19.26 6.29 -9.81
N LEU A 221 -18.79 5.76 -10.94
CA LEU A 221 -17.50 6.15 -11.49
C LEU A 221 -17.46 7.62 -11.94
N SER A 222 -18.58 8.14 -12.45
CA SER A 222 -18.71 9.51 -12.96
C SER A 222 -18.64 10.53 -11.83
N GLU A 223 -19.32 10.27 -10.72
CA GLU A 223 -19.29 11.06 -9.50
C GLU A 223 -17.88 11.10 -8.91
N ASN A 224 -17.19 9.95 -8.85
CA ASN A 224 -15.81 9.88 -8.37
C ASN A 224 -14.84 10.69 -9.24
N VAL A 225 -14.97 10.61 -10.56
CA VAL A 225 -14.17 11.42 -11.51
C VAL A 225 -14.48 12.90 -11.34
N THR A 226 -15.77 13.27 -11.29
CA THR A 226 -16.21 14.67 -11.14
C THR A 226 -15.73 15.26 -9.82
N TYR A 227 -15.86 14.51 -8.72
CA TYR A 227 -15.36 14.90 -7.42
C TYR A 227 -13.84 15.08 -7.45
N SER A 228 -13.10 14.12 -8.01
CA SER A 228 -11.64 14.17 -8.12
C SER A 228 -11.17 15.36 -8.95
N ALA A 229 -11.83 15.67 -10.07
CA ALA A 229 -11.51 16.82 -10.90
C ALA A 229 -11.73 18.16 -10.16
N ARG A 230 -12.83 18.27 -9.37
CA ARG A 230 -13.08 19.45 -8.54
C ARG A 230 -12.01 19.64 -7.47
N GLN A 231 -11.60 18.55 -6.82
CA GLN A 231 -10.54 18.59 -5.80
C GLN A 231 -9.17 18.91 -6.41
N ALA A 232 -8.87 18.41 -7.61
CA ALA A 232 -7.62 18.73 -8.30
C ALA A 232 -7.42 20.24 -8.49
N ALA A 233 -8.48 21.01 -8.77
CA ALA A 233 -8.36 22.47 -8.87
C ALA A 233 -7.94 23.14 -7.54
N TYR A 234 -8.34 22.56 -6.40
CA TYR A 234 -8.07 23.12 -5.07
C TYR A 234 -6.63 22.86 -4.60
N TYR A 235 -6.05 21.69 -4.93
CA TYR A 235 -4.76 21.26 -4.36
C TYR A 235 -3.52 21.63 -5.18
N ASP A 236 -3.67 22.35 -6.28
CA ASP A 236 -2.59 22.72 -7.21
C ASP A 236 -1.65 21.52 -7.52
N PRO A 237 -2.17 20.51 -8.26
CA PRO A 237 -1.50 19.24 -8.45
C PRO A 237 -0.15 19.41 -9.14
N VAL A 238 -0.01 20.38 -10.05
CA VAL A 238 1.26 20.63 -10.75
C VAL A 238 2.34 21.02 -9.75
N HIS A 239 2.07 22.02 -8.90
CA HIS A 239 3.04 22.44 -7.89
C HIS A 239 3.38 21.29 -6.92
N GLN A 240 2.38 20.52 -6.48
CA GLN A 240 2.60 19.40 -5.57
C GLN A 240 3.44 18.29 -6.21
N HIS A 241 3.22 17.97 -7.50
CA HIS A 241 4.01 16.96 -8.21
C HIS A 241 5.43 17.44 -8.48
N LEU A 242 5.65 18.71 -8.80
CA LEU A 242 7.00 19.28 -8.94
C LEU A 242 7.76 19.23 -7.61
N LYS A 243 7.10 19.56 -6.50
CA LYS A 243 7.69 19.45 -5.15
C LYS A 243 8.04 17.99 -4.81
N PHE A 244 7.14 17.05 -5.12
CA PHE A 244 7.39 15.62 -4.97
C PHE A 244 8.62 15.19 -5.77
N LEU A 245 8.69 15.52 -7.06
CA LEU A 245 9.82 15.16 -7.91
C LEU A 245 11.12 15.77 -7.43
N ALA A 246 11.12 17.04 -7.00
CA ALA A 246 12.31 17.70 -6.48
C ALA A 246 12.90 16.94 -5.27
N ILE A 247 12.05 16.59 -4.30
CA ILE A 247 12.48 15.93 -3.06
C ILE A 247 12.77 14.43 -3.27
N MET A 248 11.93 13.72 -4.02
CA MET A 248 12.04 12.27 -4.22
C MET A 248 12.97 11.86 -5.36
N SER A 249 13.46 12.80 -6.18
CA SER A 249 14.34 12.51 -7.34
C SER A 249 15.51 11.62 -6.96
N GLY A 250 16.19 11.90 -5.85
CA GLY A 250 17.32 11.10 -5.39
C GLY A 250 16.92 9.69 -4.97
N PHE A 251 15.78 9.53 -4.31
CA PHE A 251 15.22 8.22 -3.99
C PHE A 251 14.86 7.43 -5.26
N ILE A 252 14.16 8.08 -6.20
CA ILE A 252 13.76 7.50 -7.47
C ILE A 252 15.00 7.06 -8.26
N LEU A 253 16.09 7.83 -8.21
CA LEU A 253 17.36 7.45 -8.83
C LEU A 253 17.96 6.18 -8.17
N ILE A 254 18.01 6.12 -6.84
CA ILE A 254 18.51 4.95 -6.10
C ILE A 254 17.67 3.71 -6.45
N GLN A 255 16.36 3.78 -6.24
CA GLN A 255 15.45 2.67 -6.45
C GLN A 255 15.38 2.27 -7.94
N GLY A 256 15.33 3.24 -8.85
CA GLY A 256 15.36 3.01 -10.29
C GLY A 256 16.65 2.31 -10.74
N THR A 257 17.80 2.64 -10.13
CA THR A 257 19.08 1.96 -10.41
C THR A 257 19.07 0.51 -9.93
N MET A 258 18.51 0.25 -8.74
CA MET A 258 18.34 -1.11 -8.22
C MET A 258 17.46 -1.95 -9.16
N VAL A 259 16.28 -1.44 -9.51
CA VAL A 259 15.30 -2.10 -10.39
C VAL A 259 15.87 -2.30 -11.80
N ALA A 260 16.51 -1.29 -12.38
CA ALA A 260 17.12 -1.40 -13.72
C ALA A 260 18.30 -2.39 -13.73
N THR A 261 19.10 -2.44 -12.67
CA THR A 261 20.19 -3.42 -12.53
C THR A 261 19.65 -4.85 -12.48
N ALA A 262 18.56 -5.04 -11.75
CA ALA A 262 17.89 -6.32 -11.62
C ALA A 262 17.27 -6.80 -12.92
N ILE A 263 16.43 -5.98 -13.55
CA ILE A 263 15.66 -6.38 -14.73
C ILE A 263 16.55 -6.69 -15.93
N ARG A 264 17.69 -5.98 -16.09
CA ARG A 264 18.67 -6.30 -17.14
C ARG A 264 19.30 -7.69 -16.99
N ARG A 265 19.25 -8.28 -15.80
CA ARG A 265 19.84 -9.59 -15.47
C ARG A 265 18.80 -10.70 -15.30
N LEU A 266 17.53 -10.34 -15.24
CA LEU A 266 16.41 -11.28 -15.21
C LEU A 266 16.00 -11.67 -16.64
N PRO A 267 15.23 -12.77 -16.81
CA PRO A 267 14.68 -13.14 -18.11
C PRO A 267 13.91 -11.98 -18.77
N ARG A 268 13.86 -11.97 -20.10
CA ARG A 268 13.24 -10.87 -20.87
C ARG A 268 11.82 -10.54 -20.42
N HIS A 269 11.01 -11.51 -20.01
CA HIS A 269 9.62 -11.27 -19.59
C HIS A 269 9.49 -10.53 -18.24
N SER A 270 10.59 -10.35 -17.49
CA SER A 270 10.60 -9.67 -16.19
C SER A 270 10.41 -8.15 -16.27
N TRP A 271 10.37 -7.55 -17.48
CA TRP A 271 9.96 -6.15 -17.64
C TRP A 271 8.52 -5.90 -17.15
N SER A 272 7.67 -6.94 -17.17
CA SER A 272 6.32 -6.91 -16.62
C SER A 272 6.29 -6.53 -15.13
N ALA A 273 7.40 -6.70 -14.40
CA ALA A 273 7.53 -6.29 -13.01
C ALA A 273 7.44 -4.77 -12.84
N ILE A 274 8.02 -3.99 -13.76
CA ILE A 274 7.91 -2.52 -13.73
C ILE A 274 6.45 -2.13 -13.92
N MET A 275 5.78 -2.71 -14.92
CA MET A 275 4.38 -2.41 -15.19
C MET A 275 3.50 -2.76 -13.99
N ALA A 276 3.73 -3.91 -13.36
CA ALA A 276 3.03 -4.34 -12.17
C ALA A 276 3.26 -3.42 -10.96
N CYS A 277 4.44 -2.79 -10.85
CA CYS A 277 4.65 -1.76 -9.84
C CYS A 277 3.94 -0.43 -10.17
N LEU A 278 3.71 -0.14 -11.46
CA LEU A 278 3.06 1.09 -11.94
C LEU A 278 1.53 1.01 -12.00
N THR A 279 0.91 -0.16 -11.83
CA THR A 279 -0.54 -0.33 -11.89
C THR A 279 -1.35 0.57 -10.93
N PRO A 280 -0.86 0.98 -9.74
CA PRO A 280 -1.58 1.96 -8.91
C PRO A 280 -1.85 3.29 -9.62
N LEU A 281 -1.02 3.67 -10.60
CA LEU A 281 -1.22 4.92 -11.37
C LEU A 281 -2.50 4.89 -12.22
N ALA A 282 -3.05 3.71 -12.50
CA ALA A 282 -4.35 3.60 -13.17
C ALA A 282 -5.50 4.21 -12.34
N LEU A 283 -5.30 4.47 -11.04
CA LEU A 283 -6.27 5.13 -10.16
C LEU A 283 -6.27 6.66 -10.26
N TYR A 284 -5.26 7.26 -10.91
CA TYR A 284 -5.15 8.72 -11.06
C TYR A 284 -6.41 9.39 -11.64
N PRO A 285 -7.04 8.84 -12.70
CA PRO A 285 -8.25 9.44 -13.25
C PRO A 285 -9.46 9.35 -12.30
N PHE A 286 -9.46 8.41 -11.35
CA PHE A 286 -10.62 8.07 -10.53
C PHE A 286 -10.54 8.61 -9.10
N GLY A 287 -9.35 9.00 -8.63
CA GLY A 287 -9.13 9.47 -7.27
C GLY A 287 -8.05 10.53 -7.18
N PHE A 288 -8.36 11.62 -6.49
CA PHE A 288 -7.44 12.73 -6.19
C PHE A 288 -6.40 12.42 -5.07
N ASP A 289 -6.36 11.17 -4.58
CA ASP A 289 -5.34 10.64 -3.67
C ASP A 289 -3.96 10.42 -4.37
N TYR A 290 -3.50 11.36 -5.21
CA TYR A 290 -2.37 11.15 -6.12
C TYR A 290 -1.10 10.62 -5.44
N PHE A 291 -0.75 11.18 -4.28
CA PHE A 291 0.48 10.82 -3.57
C PHE A 291 0.37 9.47 -2.85
N ARG A 292 -0.85 9.03 -2.50
CA ARG A 292 -1.10 7.66 -2.05
C ARG A 292 -0.88 6.64 -3.17
N TRP A 293 -1.26 6.96 -4.41
CA TRP A 293 -0.98 6.09 -5.54
C TRP A 293 0.52 6.02 -5.85
N LEU A 294 1.24 7.15 -5.78
CA LEU A 294 2.70 7.18 -5.90
C LEU A 294 3.40 6.41 -4.77
N SER A 295 2.87 6.47 -3.55
CA SER A 295 3.43 5.71 -2.42
C SER A 295 3.35 4.22 -2.70
N PHE A 296 2.21 3.72 -3.21
CA PHE A 296 2.08 2.33 -3.60
C PHE A 296 3.03 1.91 -4.73
N VAL A 297 3.29 2.78 -5.71
CA VAL A 297 4.31 2.50 -6.73
C VAL A 297 5.68 2.27 -6.09
N LEU A 298 6.11 3.19 -5.20
CA LEU A 298 7.40 3.12 -4.54
C LEU A 298 7.50 1.96 -3.53
N ILE A 299 6.40 1.61 -2.86
CA ILE A 299 6.30 0.43 -2.01
C ILE A 299 6.42 -0.85 -2.87
N ASN A 300 5.70 -0.94 -3.98
CA ASN A 300 5.78 -2.10 -4.88
C ASN A 300 7.19 -2.28 -5.46
N MET A 301 7.86 -1.19 -5.82
CA MET A 301 9.26 -1.23 -6.26
C MET A 301 10.20 -1.67 -5.12
N THR A 302 9.90 -1.31 -3.86
CA THR A 302 10.64 -1.77 -2.68
C THR A 302 10.47 -3.27 -2.48
N VAL A 303 9.23 -3.77 -2.53
CA VAL A 303 8.91 -5.20 -2.43
C VAL A 303 9.61 -5.97 -3.54
N LEU A 304 9.53 -5.50 -4.79
CA LEU A 304 10.22 -6.09 -5.93
C LEU A 304 11.74 -6.18 -5.70
N SER A 305 12.35 -5.09 -5.23
CA SER A 305 13.80 -5.02 -4.99
C SER A 305 14.23 -6.01 -3.92
N ILE A 306 13.53 -6.06 -2.78
CA ILE A 306 13.82 -7.00 -1.69
C ILE A 306 13.64 -8.45 -2.16
N TRP A 307 12.54 -8.73 -2.86
CA TRP A 307 12.25 -10.05 -3.38
C TRP A 307 13.36 -10.57 -4.31
N ILE A 308 13.78 -9.74 -5.27
CA ILE A 308 14.84 -10.11 -6.22
C ILE A 308 16.16 -10.32 -5.48
N MET A 309 16.54 -9.41 -4.57
CA MET A 309 17.79 -9.56 -3.83
C MET A 309 17.81 -10.83 -2.97
N LEU A 310 16.66 -11.23 -2.40
CA LEU A 310 16.54 -12.45 -1.59
C LEU A 310 16.71 -13.74 -2.40
N HIS A 311 16.27 -13.74 -3.66
CA HIS A 311 16.24 -14.94 -4.51
C HIS A 311 17.40 -15.02 -5.50
N TYR A 312 18.06 -13.90 -5.81
CA TYR A 312 19.12 -13.82 -6.81
C TYR A 312 20.37 -13.12 -6.24
N PRO A 313 21.23 -13.85 -5.50
CA PRO A 313 22.41 -13.25 -4.85
C PRO A 313 23.37 -12.54 -5.82
N LYS A 314 23.55 -13.06 -7.04
CA LYS A 314 24.38 -12.42 -8.08
C LYS A 314 23.83 -11.05 -8.50
N ILE A 315 22.51 -10.88 -8.49
CA ILE A 315 21.87 -9.60 -8.80
C ILE A 315 22.05 -8.63 -7.64
N MET A 316 21.89 -9.11 -6.40
CA MET A 316 22.19 -8.34 -5.19
C MET A 316 23.64 -7.81 -5.21
N ASP A 317 24.62 -8.67 -5.52
CA ASP A 317 26.03 -8.29 -5.63
C ASP A 317 26.24 -7.16 -6.68
N ALA A 318 25.55 -7.25 -7.82
CA ALA A 318 25.59 -6.21 -8.86
C ALA A 318 24.91 -4.91 -8.42
N ILE A 319 23.81 -4.98 -7.68
CA ILE A 319 23.13 -3.80 -7.12
C ILE A 319 24.05 -3.08 -6.12
N ILE A 320 24.70 -3.83 -5.23
CA ILE A 320 25.67 -3.29 -4.26
C ILE A 320 26.79 -2.59 -5.01
N ALA A 321 27.42 -3.25 -5.98
CA ALA A 321 28.52 -2.69 -6.75
C ALA A 321 28.14 -1.38 -7.47
N ASN A 322 26.94 -1.31 -8.06
CA ASN A 322 26.46 -0.11 -8.74
C ASN A 322 26.14 1.04 -7.79
N CYS A 323 25.78 0.75 -6.54
CA CYS A 323 25.44 1.76 -5.53
C CYS A 323 26.60 2.10 -4.59
N GLU A 324 27.75 1.44 -4.72
CA GLU A 324 28.88 1.58 -3.79
C GLU A 324 29.40 3.02 -3.72
N GLY A 325 29.57 3.65 -4.89
CA GLY A 325 29.97 5.05 -4.99
C GLY A 325 28.93 6.04 -4.45
N TRP A 326 27.70 5.60 -4.19
CA TRP A 326 26.58 6.45 -3.78
C TRP A 326 26.38 6.49 -2.27
N ARG A 327 27.27 5.88 -1.47
CA ARG A 327 27.13 5.81 -0.01
C ARG A 327 26.79 7.15 0.65
N LYS A 328 27.56 8.21 0.34
CA LYS A 328 27.31 9.57 0.88
C LYS A 328 25.97 10.13 0.42
N PHE A 329 25.61 9.88 -0.83
CA PHE A 329 24.34 10.30 -1.40
C PHE A 329 23.16 9.61 -0.72
N ILE A 330 23.22 8.29 -0.51
CA ILE A 330 22.18 7.53 0.21
C ILE A 330 22.01 8.05 1.63
N ILE A 331 23.10 8.33 2.34
CA ILE A 331 23.06 8.93 3.68
C ILE A 331 22.37 10.30 3.64
N ALA A 332 22.73 11.17 2.69
CA ALA A 332 22.09 12.48 2.53
C ALA A 332 20.59 12.35 2.25
N GLN A 333 20.17 11.36 1.46
CA GLN A 333 18.75 11.07 1.22
C GLN A 333 18.03 10.64 2.51
N ILE A 334 18.62 9.74 3.31
CA ILE A 334 18.05 9.32 4.61
C ILE A 334 17.85 10.54 5.52
N PHE A 335 18.85 11.42 5.62
CA PHE A 335 18.71 12.67 6.40
C PHE A 335 17.62 13.58 5.84
N LEU A 336 17.55 13.75 4.52
CA LEU A 336 16.48 14.52 3.87
C LEU A 336 15.10 13.96 4.24
N PHE A 337 14.92 12.64 4.27
CA PHE A 337 13.65 12.01 4.63
C PHE A 337 13.25 12.29 6.08
N LEU A 338 14.20 12.30 7.01
CA LEU A 338 13.96 12.67 8.41
C LEU A 338 13.54 14.14 8.56
N VAL A 339 14.01 15.02 7.66
CA VAL A 339 13.66 16.45 7.64
C VAL A 339 12.29 16.69 6.99
N VAL A 340 11.99 16.01 5.88
CA VAL A 340 10.77 16.26 5.11
C VAL A 340 9.55 15.54 5.71
N GLY A 341 9.75 14.38 6.33
CA GLY A 341 8.67 13.57 6.89
C GLY A 341 7.88 12.79 5.86
N ALA A 342 6.64 12.43 6.22
CA ALA A 342 5.80 11.56 5.41
C ALA A 342 5.31 12.23 4.12
N LEU A 343 5.18 11.40 3.08
CA LEU A 343 4.41 11.73 1.90
C LEU A 343 2.92 11.77 2.29
N GLY A 344 2.23 12.85 1.96
CA GLY A 344 0.80 12.99 2.24
C GLY A 344 -0.08 12.17 1.27
N VAL A 345 -1.39 12.34 1.41
CA VAL A 345 -2.40 11.73 0.51
C VAL A 345 -2.73 12.69 -0.65
N PHE A 346 -3.12 13.92 -0.31
CA PHE A 346 -3.55 14.95 -1.29
C PHE A 346 -2.44 15.95 -1.64
N THR A 347 -1.58 16.27 -0.67
CA THR A 347 -0.41 17.13 -0.84
C THR A 347 0.86 16.32 -0.68
N SER A 348 1.90 16.70 -1.40
CA SER A 348 3.17 15.95 -1.45
C SER A 348 3.75 15.67 -0.06
N PHE A 349 3.99 16.68 0.78
CA PHE A 349 4.64 16.47 2.09
C PHE A 349 3.94 17.18 3.23
N ALA A 350 3.72 16.45 4.32
CA ALA A 350 3.20 16.97 5.57
C ALA A 350 4.34 17.48 6.47
N LEU A 351 4.99 18.58 6.06
CA LEU A 351 6.19 19.11 6.74
C LEU A 351 6.02 19.37 8.25
N ARG A 352 4.80 19.69 8.70
CA ARG A 352 4.49 19.89 10.14
C ARG A 352 4.57 18.60 10.96
N GLN A 353 4.52 17.45 10.31
CA GLN A 353 4.59 16.13 10.95
C GLN A 353 5.95 15.46 10.74
N ALA A 354 6.94 16.20 10.21
CA ALA A 354 8.26 15.64 9.96
C ALA A 354 9.01 15.34 11.27
N PRO A 355 9.71 14.20 11.38
CA PRO A 355 10.36 13.75 12.62
C PRO A 355 11.23 14.82 13.28
N LEU A 356 12.09 15.49 12.51
CA LEU A 356 12.98 16.52 13.04
C LEU A 356 12.26 17.84 13.34
N VAL A 357 11.20 18.17 12.60
CA VAL A 357 10.41 19.38 12.84
C VAL A 357 9.59 19.24 14.11
N THR A 358 9.00 18.06 14.38
CA THR A 358 8.24 17.78 15.59
C THR A 358 9.09 17.78 16.87
N LEU A 359 10.42 17.67 16.76
CA LEU A 359 11.33 17.82 17.91
C LEU A 359 11.61 19.29 18.25
N ILE A 360 11.43 20.19 17.28
CA ILE A 360 11.74 21.63 17.42
C ILE A 360 10.48 22.44 17.68
N VAL A 361 9.34 22.00 17.12
CA VAL A 361 8.04 22.65 17.23
C VAL A 361 7.04 21.63 17.80
N PRO A 362 6.85 21.59 19.13
CA PRO A 362 5.92 20.66 19.78
C PRO A 362 4.45 20.92 19.43
#